data_AF-A0A6A7GC19-F1
#
_entry.id   AF-A0A6A7GC19-F1
#
_cell.length_a   1.000
_cell.length_b   1.000
_cell.length_c   1.000
_cell.angle_alpha   90.00
_cell.angle_beta   90.00
_cell.angle_gamma   90.00
#
_symmetry.space_group_name_H-M   'P 1'
#
loop_
_entity.id
_entity.type
_entity.pdbx_description
1 polymer ?
#
loop_
_entity_poly.entity_id
_entity_poly.type
_entity_poly.pdbx_seq_one_letter_code
_entity_poly.pdbx_strand_id
1 'polypeptide(L)'
;MDVGKLLQNKLKNRYANNLPYDDTRVRLQTLNNDSYSDYINANYVQGVIAGRRYIATQGPKDENDCTITDFWRMVFEQDVNVIVMVANFIEKEVVKVGRYFDRNESVFLDDVGGQVDVVDFQVTPFGVVSKIQVTLRLDGVEETRLVHHYQYTGWPDHSVPGETRNLTEMIRSIATNHEQFCAVVHCSAGIGGTGTVIYDLLCYDHLMYNKQVDFISVLEHLRQSRARLIENQAQFKLSLQLFDEIIHDHTHVISASELNDKLQDVLICCGVQFEKLQRMGSRLTFVNAKDPQNSSFNRSQDILPADSQRVYFQDHNNETPYINAVRVTGLLTTAEIIVTE
;
A
#
# COMPACT_ATOMS: atom_id res chain seq x y z
N MET A 1 -10.88 13.90 26.69
CA MET A 1 -9.91 13.65 27.77
C MET A 1 -8.94 12.70 27.15
N ASP A 2 -7.72 13.14 26.85
CA ASP A 2 -6.79 12.41 25.96
C ASP A 2 -6.47 11.00 26.51
N VAL A 3 -7.28 10.01 26.09
CA VAL A 3 -7.29 8.65 26.68
C VAL A 3 -5.97 7.96 26.39
N GLY A 4 -5.36 8.25 25.24
CA GLY A 4 -4.04 7.73 24.87
C GLY A 4 -2.90 8.22 25.76
N LYS A 5 -3.08 9.34 26.48
CA LYS A 5 -2.09 9.87 27.44
C LYS A 5 -2.23 9.35 28.86
N LEU A 6 -3.29 8.61 29.18
CA LEU A 6 -3.48 8.01 30.50
C LEU A 6 -2.31 7.07 30.84
N LEU A 7 -1.89 7.06 32.09
CA LEU A 7 -0.70 6.29 32.53
C LEU A 7 -0.81 4.80 32.16
N GLN A 8 -2.02 4.26 32.28
CA GLN A 8 -2.39 2.87 31.96
C GLN A 8 -2.29 2.56 30.46
N ASN A 9 -2.49 3.55 29.59
CA ASN A 9 -2.54 3.38 28.14
C ASN A 9 -1.24 3.75 27.42
N LYS A 10 -0.32 4.46 28.11
CA LYS A 10 0.94 4.93 27.49
C LYS A 10 1.75 3.81 26.87
N LEU A 11 1.83 2.65 27.53
CA LEU A 11 2.60 1.51 27.05
C LEU A 11 1.94 0.78 25.87
N LYS A 12 0.61 0.93 25.70
CA LYS A 12 -0.10 0.40 24.53
C LYS A 12 0.17 1.17 23.23
N ASN A 13 0.81 2.34 23.31
CA ASN A 13 1.17 3.15 22.14
C ASN A 13 2.57 2.81 21.64
N ARG A 14 2.70 2.51 20.34
CA ARG A 14 4.01 2.27 19.72
C ARG A 14 4.84 3.54 19.63
N TYR A 15 4.17 4.67 19.41
CA TYR A 15 4.81 5.99 19.34
C TYR A 15 4.03 7.00 20.17
N ALA A 16 4.71 7.63 21.15
CA ALA A 16 4.08 8.58 22.07
C ALA A 16 3.53 9.85 21.39
N ASN A 17 4.04 10.18 20.21
CA ASN A 17 3.62 11.33 19.40
C ASN A 17 2.50 10.96 18.39
N ASN A 18 1.96 9.76 18.46
CA ASN A 18 0.94 9.27 17.54
C ASN A 18 -0.19 8.57 18.30
N LEU A 19 -1.11 9.39 18.80
CA LEU A 19 -2.22 8.96 19.64
C LEU A 19 -3.53 9.08 18.85
N PRO A 20 -4.52 8.20 19.12
CA PRO A 20 -5.83 8.29 18.49
C PRO A 20 -6.60 9.49 19.03
N TYR A 21 -7.47 10.09 18.21
CA TYR A 21 -8.46 11.06 18.70
C TYR A 21 -9.51 10.37 19.58
N ASP A 22 -9.88 10.99 20.70
CA ASP A 22 -10.87 10.42 21.64
C ASP A 22 -12.26 10.20 21.01
N ASP A 23 -12.65 11.11 20.12
CA ASP A 23 -14.00 11.16 19.52
C ASP A 23 -14.23 10.05 18.50
N THR A 24 -13.17 9.65 17.79
CA THR A 24 -13.22 8.65 16.72
C THR A 24 -12.46 7.37 17.05
N ARG A 25 -11.90 7.24 18.27
CA ARG A 25 -11.16 6.02 18.64
C ARG A 25 -12.06 4.79 18.64
N VAL A 26 -11.47 3.66 18.31
CA VAL A 26 -12.09 2.37 18.58
C VAL A 26 -12.09 2.15 20.10
N ARG A 27 -13.23 1.70 20.63
CA ARG A 27 -13.40 1.40 22.06
C ARG A 27 -13.70 -0.09 22.17
N LEU A 28 -12.81 -0.82 22.82
CA LEU A 28 -13.03 -2.23 23.09
C LEU A 28 -14.03 -2.39 24.23
N GLN A 29 -14.72 -3.52 24.28
CA GLN A 29 -15.49 -3.91 25.44
C GLN A 29 -14.56 -4.06 26.65
N THR A 30 -15.04 -3.72 27.85
CA THR A 30 -14.22 -3.87 29.06
C THR A 30 -14.05 -5.34 29.40
N LEU A 31 -12.81 -5.82 29.45
CA LEU A 31 -12.45 -7.18 29.82
C LEU A 31 -12.25 -7.29 31.33
N ASN A 32 -12.78 -8.34 31.96
CA ASN A 32 -12.56 -8.66 33.39
C ASN A 32 -12.85 -7.51 34.38
N ASN A 33 -13.81 -6.63 34.04
CA ASN A 33 -14.13 -5.40 34.79
C ASN A 33 -12.96 -4.41 34.91
N ASP A 34 -11.91 -4.51 34.09
CA ASP A 34 -10.85 -3.52 34.02
C ASP A 34 -11.29 -2.33 33.15
N SER A 35 -11.49 -1.17 33.79
CA SER A 35 -11.89 0.07 33.12
C SER A 35 -10.86 0.63 32.13
N TYR A 36 -9.63 0.11 32.13
CA TYR A 36 -8.55 0.53 31.21
C TYR A 36 -8.31 -0.46 30.06
N SER A 37 -9.09 -1.54 30.00
CA SER A 37 -9.01 -2.56 28.93
C SER A 37 -9.79 -2.19 27.65
N ASP A 38 -10.42 -1.01 27.64
CA ASP A 38 -11.20 -0.48 26.50
C ASP A 38 -10.33 0.22 25.44
N TYR A 39 -9.05 0.41 25.74
CA TYR A 39 -8.14 1.20 24.90
C TYR A 39 -7.36 0.36 23.90
N ILE A 40 -7.44 0.78 22.65
CA ILE A 40 -6.53 0.40 21.57
C ILE A 40 -6.19 1.64 20.74
N ASN A 41 -4.95 1.75 20.25
CA ASN A 41 -4.53 2.86 19.40
C ASN A 41 -5.04 2.69 17.96
N ALA A 42 -6.33 2.94 17.78
CA ALA A 42 -7.03 2.85 16.51
C ALA A 42 -8.15 3.88 16.41
N ASN A 43 -8.48 4.31 15.20
CA ASN A 43 -9.62 5.19 14.91
C ASN A 43 -10.46 4.63 13.78
N TYR A 44 -11.77 4.82 13.87
CA TYR A 44 -12.67 4.61 12.74
C TYR A 44 -12.40 5.66 11.66
N VAL A 45 -12.47 5.23 10.40
CA VAL A 45 -12.56 6.11 9.24
C VAL A 45 -13.82 5.72 8.48
N GLN A 46 -14.75 6.67 8.35
CA GLN A 46 -16.05 6.41 7.72
C GLN A 46 -15.89 6.33 6.20
N GLY A 47 -16.41 5.27 5.59
CA GLY A 47 -16.54 5.16 4.14
C GLY A 47 -17.79 5.86 3.60
N VAL A 48 -17.78 6.19 2.32
CA VAL A 48 -18.93 6.80 1.61
C VAL A 48 -20.02 5.79 1.29
N ILE A 49 -19.66 4.52 1.13
CA ILE A 49 -20.60 3.40 0.95
C ILE A 49 -20.88 2.79 2.33
N ALA A 50 -22.16 2.70 2.71
CA ALA A 50 -22.56 2.23 4.05
C ALA A 50 -22.00 0.85 4.44
N GLY A 51 -21.82 -0.05 3.46
CA GLY A 51 -21.25 -1.39 3.66
C GLY A 51 -19.72 -1.47 3.68
N ARG A 52 -19.00 -0.35 3.58
CA ARG A 52 -17.54 -0.29 3.53
C ARG A 52 -17.02 0.63 4.64
N ARG A 53 -16.40 0.02 5.65
CA ARG A 53 -15.93 0.68 6.87
C ARG A 53 -14.43 0.43 7.04
N TYR A 54 -13.73 1.37 7.67
CA TYR A 54 -12.30 1.27 7.86
C TYR A 54 -11.91 1.58 9.31
N ILE A 55 -10.84 0.93 9.76
CA ILE A 55 -10.17 1.21 11.01
C ILE A 55 -8.69 1.43 10.71
N ALA A 56 -8.18 2.63 11.01
CA ALA A 56 -6.76 2.94 10.94
C ALA A 56 -6.12 2.68 12.32
N THR A 57 -5.14 1.78 12.37
CA THR A 57 -4.49 1.39 13.63
C THR A 57 -2.97 1.30 13.51
N GLN A 58 -2.27 1.41 14.63
CA GLN A 58 -0.83 1.09 14.68
C GLN A 58 -0.60 -0.41 14.45
N GLY A 59 0.63 -0.78 14.07
CA GLY A 59 1.05 -2.17 14.12
C GLY A 59 1.04 -2.67 15.56
N PRO A 60 0.40 -3.82 15.86
CA PRO A 60 0.36 -4.38 17.22
C PRO A 60 1.74 -4.49 17.84
N LYS A 61 1.85 -4.37 19.15
CA LYS A 61 3.11 -4.52 19.91
C LYS A 61 3.19 -5.90 20.52
N ASP A 62 4.35 -6.52 20.44
CA ASP A 62 4.75 -7.76 21.13
C ASP A 62 5.63 -7.49 22.36
N GLU A 63 6.17 -6.27 22.49
CA GLU A 63 7.00 -5.82 23.63
C GLU A 63 6.29 -4.78 24.51
N ASN A 64 6.67 -4.72 25.80
CA ASN A 64 6.30 -3.68 26.77
C ASN A 64 4.79 -3.30 26.75
N ASP A 65 3.95 -4.17 27.31
CA ASP A 65 2.48 -4.20 27.16
C ASP A 65 2.07 -4.64 25.74
N CYS A 66 1.83 -5.96 25.61
CA CYS A 66 1.50 -6.63 24.37
C CYS A 66 0.08 -6.22 23.95
N THR A 67 -0.07 -5.75 22.71
CA THR A 67 -1.39 -5.32 22.18
C THR A 67 -1.91 -6.26 21.11
N ILE A 68 -1.35 -7.47 20.98
CA ILE A 68 -1.79 -8.47 20.01
C ILE A 68 -3.18 -8.99 20.37
N THR A 69 -3.42 -9.31 21.65
CA THR A 69 -4.75 -9.68 22.16
C THR A 69 -5.76 -8.57 21.86
N ASP A 70 -5.45 -7.32 22.23
CA ASP A 70 -6.33 -6.17 21.99
C ASP A 70 -6.62 -5.97 20.49
N PHE A 71 -5.65 -6.20 19.61
CA PHE A 71 -5.85 -6.13 18.16
C PHE A 71 -6.83 -7.20 17.66
N TRP A 72 -6.69 -8.46 18.08
CA TRP A 72 -7.60 -9.51 17.65
C TRP A 72 -8.99 -9.37 18.27
N ARG A 73 -9.08 -8.87 19.51
CA ARG A 73 -10.36 -8.45 20.10
C ARG A 73 -11.03 -7.36 19.27
N MET A 74 -10.27 -6.36 18.82
CA MET A 74 -10.79 -5.32 17.92
C MET A 74 -11.33 -5.90 16.61
N VAL A 75 -10.58 -6.80 15.98
CA VAL A 75 -11.00 -7.48 14.73
C VAL A 75 -12.31 -8.23 14.95
N PHE A 76 -12.44 -8.89 16.10
CA PHE A 76 -13.62 -9.63 16.48
C PHE A 76 -14.81 -8.72 16.78
N GLU A 77 -14.69 -7.80 17.73
CA GLU A 77 -15.75 -6.92 18.20
C GLU A 77 -16.30 -5.99 17.09
N GLN A 78 -15.50 -5.71 16.05
CA GLN A 78 -15.88 -4.81 14.95
C GLN A 78 -16.34 -5.53 13.67
N ASP A 79 -16.47 -6.86 13.71
CA ASP A 79 -16.83 -7.69 12.55
C ASP A 79 -15.92 -7.43 11.34
N VAL A 80 -14.61 -7.35 11.60
CA VAL A 80 -13.60 -7.12 10.57
C VAL A 80 -13.42 -8.38 9.74
N ASN A 81 -13.58 -8.24 8.43
CA ASN A 81 -13.42 -9.34 7.46
C ASN A 81 -12.24 -9.13 6.51
N VAL A 82 -11.59 -7.95 6.55
CA VAL A 82 -10.38 -7.64 5.78
C VAL A 82 -9.34 -6.99 6.70
N ILE A 83 -8.10 -7.46 6.66
CA ILE A 83 -6.93 -6.82 7.27
C ILE A 83 -5.95 -6.46 6.15
N VAL A 84 -5.44 -5.24 6.16
CA VAL A 84 -4.42 -4.78 5.22
C VAL A 84 -3.19 -4.32 6.01
N MET A 85 -2.10 -5.08 5.87
CA MET A 85 -0.80 -4.83 6.48
C MET A 85 0.15 -4.24 5.44
N VAL A 86 0.50 -2.96 5.60
CA VAL A 86 1.44 -2.23 4.74
C VAL A 86 2.77 -2.06 5.47
N ALA A 87 3.42 -3.18 5.81
CA ALA A 87 4.67 -3.22 6.55
C ALA A 87 5.30 -4.62 6.51
N ASN A 88 6.58 -4.69 6.87
CA ASN A 88 7.21 -5.92 7.35
C ASN A 88 7.11 -6.00 8.89
N PHE A 89 7.26 -7.20 9.45
CA PHE A 89 7.36 -7.34 10.91
C PHE A 89 8.62 -6.68 11.45
N ILE A 90 9.74 -6.87 10.74
CA ILE A 90 11.07 -6.37 11.09
C ILE A 90 11.64 -5.63 9.88
N GLU A 91 12.18 -4.43 10.11
CA GLU A 91 12.86 -3.63 9.10
C GLU A 91 14.17 -3.10 9.68
N LYS A 92 15.29 -3.38 9.00
CA LYS A 92 16.64 -3.01 9.48
C LYS A 92 16.85 -3.41 10.95
N GLU A 93 16.48 -4.64 11.29
CA GLU A 93 16.58 -5.24 12.63
C GLU A 93 15.68 -4.60 13.71
N VAL A 94 14.81 -3.66 13.33
CA VAL A 94 13.85 -3.02 14.25
C VAL A 94 12.48 -3.67 14.07
N VAL A 95 11.85 -4.08 15.18
CA VAL A 95 10.47 -4.57 15.19
C VAL A 95 9.51 -3.42 14.88
N LYS A 96 8.85 -3.48 13.73
CA LYS A 96 7.87 -2.50 13.25
C LYS A 96 6.44 -2.89 13.59
N VAL A 97 6.18 -4.19 13.60
CA VAL A 97 4.88 -4.80 13.89
C VAL A 97 5.16 -6.08 14.65
N GLY A 98 4.46 -6.30 15.77
CA GLY A 98 4.53 -7.56 16.50
C GLY A 98 3.92 -8.70 15.69
N ARG A 99 4.41 -9.92 15.91
CA ARG A 99 4.00 -11.12 15.14
C ARG A 99 2.60 -11.61 15.56
N TYR A 100 1.57 -10.86 15.17
CA TYR A 100 0.16 -11.14 15.51
C TYR A 100 -0.47 -12.29 14.71
N PHE A 101 0.23 -12.80 13.69
CA PHE A 101 -0.10 -14.03 12.97
C PHE A 101 1.20 -14.71 12.53
N ASP A 102 1.12 -16.01 12.25
CA ASP A 102 2.19 -16.73 11.59
C ASP A 102 1.67 -17.74 10.56
N ARG A 103 2.44 -17.99 9.50
CA ARG A 103 2.03 -18.88 8.40
C ARG A 103 2.28 -20.36 8.69
N ASN A 104 3.16 -20.66 9.63
CA ASN A 104 3.59 -22.02 9.95
C ASN A 104 3.16 -22.45 11.35
N GLU A 105 2.91 -21.48 12.24
CA GLU A 105 2.63 -21.71 13.65
C GLU A 105 1.36 -20.97 14.09
N SER A 106 0.67 -21.53 15.10
CA SER A 106 -0.44 -20.87 15.76
C SER A 106 0.06 -19.75 16.66
N VAL A 107 -0.65 -18.61 16.66
CA VAL A 107 -0.44 -17.54 17.66
C VAL A 107 -1.52 -17.67 18.74
N PHE A 108 -1.10 -17.90 19.98
CA PHE A 108 -1.99 -18.04 21.14
C PHE A 108 -2.27 -16.69 21.81
N LEU A 109 -3.52 -16.48 22.23
CA LEU A 109 -4.03 -15.28 22.87
C LEU A 109 -4.48 -15.63 24.29
N ASP A 110 -3.52 -15.82 25.19
CA ASP A 110 -3.73 -16.41 26.52
C ASP A 110 -4.80 -15.66 27.35
N ASP A 111 -4.84 -14.33 27.28
CA ASP A 111 -5.76 -13.48 28.07
C ASP A 111 -7.24 -13.73 27.76
N VAL A 112 -7.54 -14.29 26.58
CA VAL A 112 -8.90 -14.54 26.09
C VAL A 112 -9.08 -15.99 25.65
N GLY A 113 -8.15 -16.88 26.02
CA GLY A 113 -8.15 -18.29 25.61
C GLY A 113 -8.30 -18.46 24.09
N GLY A 114 -7.69 -17.56 23.31
CA GLY A 114 -7.85 -17.50 21.87
C GLY A 114 -6.68 -18.10 21.09
N GLN A 115 -6.90 -18.32 19.80
CA GLN A 115 -5.93 -18.86 18.87
C GLN A 115 -6.12 -18.23 17.49
N VAL A 116 -5.01 -18.01 16.79
CA VAL A 116 -4.96 -17.45 15.44
C VAL A 116 -4.14 -18.36 14.55
N ASP A 117 -4.73 -18.82 13.46
CA ASP A 117 -4.14 -19.74 12.50
C ASP A 117 -4.27 -19.20 11.08
N VAL A 118 -3.19 -19.26 10.29
CA VAL A 118 -3.29 -19.09 8.84
C VAL A 118 -3.72 -20.43 8.24
N VAL A 119 -4.94 -20.47 7.70
CA VAL A 119 -5.52 -21.72 7.15
C VAL A 119 -5.31 -21.88 5.65
N ASP A 120 -5.03 -20.78 4.95
CA ASP A 120 -4.78 -20.73 3.50
C ASP A 120 -3.99 -19.47 3.18
N PHE A 121 -3.12 -19.52 2.16
CA PHE A 121 -2.49 -18.31 1.62
C PHE A 121 -2.04 -18.49 0.18
N GLN A 122 -2.05 -17.38 -0.55
CA GLN A 122 -1.60 -17.26 -1.92
C GLN A 122 -0.51 -16.20 -2.03
N VAL A 123 0.59 -16.55 -2.69
CA VAL A 123 1.59 -15.57 -3.13
C VAL A 123 1.08 -14.95 -4.44
N THR A 124 0.97 -13.63 -4.45
CA THR A 124 0.54 -12.84 -5.60
C THR A 124 1.70 -11.93 -6.03
N PRO A 125 1.67 -11.35 -7.26
CA PRO A 125 2.67 -10.37 -7.67
C PRO A 125 2.78 -9.17 -6.72
N PHE A 126 1.66 -8.80 -6.06
CA PHE A 126 1.59 -7.65 -5.19
C PHE A 126 1.83 -7.91 -3.70
N GLY A 127 2.03 -9.16 -3.29
CA GLY A 127 2.20 -9.52 -1.89
C GLY A 127 1.60 -10.88 -1.55
N VAL A 128 1.32 -11.11 -0.28
CA VAL A 128 0.69 -12.36 0.16
C VAL A 128 -0.72 -12.07 0.63
N VAL A 129 -1.66 -12.87 0.13
CA VAL A 129 -3.05 -12.87 0.59
C VAL A 129 -3.29 -14.14 1.39
N SER A 130 -3.64 -14.01 2.66
CA SER A 130 -3.91 -15.13 3.56
C SER A 130 -5.38 -15.15 3.96
N LYS A 131 -5.93 -16.34 4.26
CA LYS A 131 -7.13 -16.48 5.09
C LYS A 131 -6.68 -16.84 6.49
N ILE A 132 -7.03 -15.99 7.45
CA ILE A 132 -6.71 -16.18 8.85
C ILE A 132 -7.98 -16.60 9.58
N GLN A 133 -7.89 -17.72 10.28
CA GLN A 133 -8.90 -18.16 11.24
C GLN A 133 -8.52 -17.63 12.63
N VAL A 134 -9.43 -16.88 13.24
CA VAL A 134 -9.29 -16.43 14.63
C VAL A 134 -10.40 -17.07 15.47
N THR A 135 -10.02 -17.73 16.54
CA THR A 135 -10.92 -18.30 17.53
C THR A 135 -10.71 -17.57 18.85
N LEU A 136 -11.75 -16.95 19.40
CA LEU A 136 -11.70 -16.30 20.71
C LEU A 136 -12.72 -16.94 21.66
N ARG A 137 -12.41 -16.97 22.96
CA ARG A 137 -13.37 -17.32 23.99
C ARG A 137 -13.83 -16.06 24.72
N LEU A 138 -14.97 -15.52 24.30
CA LEU A 138 -15.56 -14.32 24.89
C LEU A 138 -16.74 -14.72 25.77
N ASP A 139 -16.77 -14.25 27.02
CA ASP A 139 -17.83 -14.56 27.99
C ASP A 139 -18.15 -16.07 28.16
N GLY A 140 -17.13 -16.92 27.99
CA GLY A 140 -17.26 -18.37 28.09
C GLY A 140 -17.78 -19.07 26.83
N VAL A 141 -18.09 -18.32 25.76
CA VAL A 141 -18.48 -18.84 24.46
C VAL A 141 -17.28 -18.80 23.52
N GLU A 142 -17.01 -19.92 22.87
CA GLU A 142 -15.99 -20.00 21.82
C GLU A 142 -16.61 -19.64 20.48
N GLU A 143 -16.02 -18.65 19.80
CA GLU A 143 -16.45 -18.24 18.48
C GLU A 143 -15.24 -18.16 17.53
N THR A 144 -15.47 -18.58 16.28
CA THR A 144 -14.45 -18.61 15.24
C THR A 144 -14.85 -17.77 14.04
N ARG A 145 -13.90 -17.00 13.49
CA ARG A 145 -14.12 -16.14 12.32
C ARG A 145 -12.99 -16.30 11.32
N LEU A 146 -13.32 -16.11 10.04
CA LEU A 146 -12.37 -16.07 8.94
C LEU A 146 -12.19 -14.63 8.47
N VAL A 147 -10.93 -14.22 8.28
CA VAL A 147 -10.55 -12.87 7.88
C VAL A 147 -9.58 -12.95 6.69
N HIS A 148 -9.82 -12.15 5.65
CA HIS A 148 -8.87 -12.01 4.56
C HIS A 148 -7.76 -11.05 4.97
N HIS A 149 -6.52 -11.46 4.81
CA HIS A 149 -5.35 -10.68 5.18
C HIS A 149 -4.51 -10.39 3.95
N TYR A 150 -4.28 -9.11 3.67
CA TYR A 150 -3.43 -8.62 2.58
C TYR A 150 -2.15 -8.06 3.19
N GLN A 151 -0.99 -8.61 2.81
CA GLN A 151 0.30 -8.10 3.23
C GLN A 151 1.09 -7.51 2.06
N TYR A 152 1.34 -6.21 2.10
CA TYR A 152 2.26 -5.52 1.21
C TYR A 152 3.58 -5.21 1.93
N THR A 153 4.67 -5.83 1.46
CA THR A 153 6.01 -5.71 2.04
C THR A 153 6.94 -4.76 1.27
N GLY A 154 6.49 -4.25 0.12
CA GLY A 154 7.26 -3.34 -0.74
C GLY A 154 7.30 -1.90 -0.27
N TRP A 155 6.81 -1.59 0.93
CA TRP A 155 6.80 -0.23 1.47
C TRP A 155 8.12 0.07 2.20
N PRO A 156 8.95 1.01 1.70
CA PRO A 156 10.20 1.36 2.36
C PRO A 156 9.98 2.32 3.54
N ASP A 157 10.76 2.11 4.60
CA ASP A 157 10.74 2.89 5.83
C ASP A 157 10.88 4.41 5.54
N HIS A 158 9.99 5.23 6.12
CA HIS A 158 9.93 6.70 5.99
C HIS A 158 9.91 7.26 4.55
N SER A 159 9.60 6.45 3.55
CA SER A 159 9.57 6.85 2.15
C SER A 159 8.32 6.32 1.44
N VAL A 160 8.34 6.34 0.11
CA VAL A 160 7.27 5.82 -0.76
C VAL A 160 7.84 4.70 -1.63
N PRO A 161 7.03 3.68 -2.01
CA PRO A 161 7.47 2.66 -2.95
C PRO A 161 8.00 3.28 -4.25
N GLY A 162 9.13 2.77 -4.73
CA GLY A 162 9.70 3.19 -6.03
C GLY A 162 8.91 2.62 -7.22
N GLU A 163 8.15 1.54 -7.00
CA GLU A 163 7.33 0.86 -7.98
C GLU A 163 5.90 0.76 -7.44
N THR A 164 4.94 1.30 -8.20
CA THR A 164 3.55 1.52 -7.76
C THR A 164 2.63 0.35 -8.10
N ARG A 165 2.90 -0.32 -9.22
CA ARG A 165 2.08 -1.41 -9.79
C ARG A 165 1.55 -2.39 -8.76
N ASN A 166 2.43 -2.97 -7.95
CA ASN A 166 2.04 -3.97 -6.96
C ASN A 166 1.07 -3.39 -5.90
N LEU A 167 1.36 -2.19 -5.39
CA LEU A 167 0.46 -1.54 -4.43
C LEU A 167 -0.90 -1.24 -5.07
N THR A 168 -0.91 -0.74 -6.30
CA THR A 168 -2.12 -0.48 -7.10
C THR A 168 -2.96 -1.75 -7.27
N GLU A 169 -2.35 -2.87 -7.68
CA GLU A 169 -3.04 -4.16 -7.85
C GLU A 169 -3.66 -4.66 -6.53
N MET A 170 -2.94 -4.51 -5.41
CA MET A 170 -3.49 -4.90 -4.10
C MET A 170 -4.72 -4.06 -3.74
N ILE A 171 -4.64 -2.74 -3.86
CA ILE A 171 -5.74 -1.82 -3.55
C ILE A 171 -6.94 -2.14 -4.45
N ARG A 172 -6.70 -2.36 -5.74
CA ARG A 172 -7.75 -2.74 -6.69
C ARG A 172 -8.40 -4.07 -6.33
N SER A 173 -7.60 -5.09 -6.06
CA SER A 173 -8.08 -6.41 -5.64
C SER A 173 -8.98 -6.31 -4.40
N ILE A 174 -8.61 -5.50 -3.41
CA ILE A 174 -9.47 -5.24 -2.24
C ILE A 174 -10.76 -4.55 -2.67
N ALA A 175 -10.65 -3.51 -3.50
CA ALA A 175 -11.78 -2.69 -3.90
C ALA A 175 -12.82 -3.46 -4.74
N THR A 176 -12.40 -4.41 -5.58
CA THR A 176 -13.26 -5.14 -6.52
C THR A 176 -13.73 -6.50 -6.01
N ASN A 177 -12.93 -7.19 -5.20
CA ASN A 177 -13.27 -8.55 -4.75
C ASN A 177 -14.12 -8.58 -3.48
N HIS A 178 -14.25 -7.45 -2.79
CA HIS A 178 -15.08 -7.32 -1.58
C HIS A 178 -16.16 -6.27 -1.84
N GLU A 179 -17.41 -6.69 -2.03
CA GLU A 179 -18.54 -5.77 -2.20
C GLU A 179 -18.78 -4.96 -0.91
N GLN A 180 -18.80 -5.67 0.22
CA GLN A 180 -18.92 -5.11 1.57
C GLN A 180 -17.76 -5.59 2.43
N PHE A 181 -17.18 -4.67 3.21
CA PHE A 181 -16.12 -5.03 4.13
C PHE A 181 -16.03 -4.06 5.31
N CYS A 182 -15.52 -4.58 6.42
CA CYS A 182 -14.93 -3.78 7.48
C CYS A 182 -13.43 -4.09 7.46
N ALA A 183 -12.62 -3.10 7.07
CA ALA A 183 -11.19 -3.24 6.86
C ALA A 183 -10.41 -2.62 8.02
N VAL A 184 -9.55 -3.41 8.65
CA VAL A 184 -8.47 -2.87 9.48
C VAL A 184 -7.26 -2.65 8.59
N VAL A 185 -6.78 -1.40 8.52
CA VAL A 185 -5.57 -1.06 7.77
C VAL A 185 -4.51 -0.59 8.75
N HIS A 186 -3.32 -1.17 8.67
CA HIS A 186 -2.22 -0.80 9.55
C HIS A 186 -0.86 -0.87 8.84
N CYS A 187 0.10 -0.15 9.38
CA CYS A 187 1.52 -0.29 9.07
C CYS A 187 2.26 -0.42 10.40
N SER A 188 3.37 0.32 10.61
CA SER A 188 3.99 0.43 11.93
C SER A 188 3.28 1.46 12.81
N ALA A 189 3.26 2.74 12.40
CA ALA A 189 2.59 3.81 13.15
C ALA A 189 1.08 3.90 12.86
N GLY A 190 0.60 3.35 11.74
CA GLY A 190 -0.80 3.50 11.35
C GLY A 190 -1.14 4.89 10.80
N ILE A 191 -0.19 5.52 10.08
CA ILE A 191 -0.35 6.87 9.50
C ILE A 191 0.01 6.95 8.00
N GLY A 192 1.23 6.57 7.61
CA GLY A 192 1.75 6.77 6.24
C GLY A 192 1.12 5.82 5.21
N GLY A 193 1.64 4.59 5.14
CA GLY A 193 1.09 3.54 4.26
C GLY A 193 -0.39 3.23 4.56
N THR A 194 -0.78 3.26 5.85
CA THR A 194 -2.18 3.14 6.27
C THR A 194 -3.06 4.23 5.68
N GLY A 195 -2.67 5.50 5.80
CA GLY A 195 -3.43 6.61 5.26
C GLY A 195 -3.51 6.56 3.74
N THR A 196 -2.42 6.18 3.07
CA THR A 196 -2.37 6.01 1.61
C THR A 196 -3.40 4.99 1.15
N VAL A 197 -3.36 3.76 1.67
CA VAL A 197 -4.30 2.70 1.27
C VAL A 197 -5.76 3.08 1.56
N ILE A 198 -6.06 3.62 2.74
CA ILE A 198 -7.44 4.03 3.06
C ILE A 198 -7.89 5.16 2.13
N TYR A 199 -7.03 6.15 1.86
CA TYR A 199 -7.34 7.27 0.98
C TYR A 199 -7.68 6.81 -0.44
N ASP A 200 -6.87 5.93 -1.01
CA ASP A 200 -7.06 5.41 -2.37
C ASP A 200 -8.33 4.55 -2.47
N LEU A 201 -8.64 3.74 -1.45
CA LEU A 201 -9.91 3.01 -1.36
C LEU A 201 -11.12 3.97 -1.24
N LEU A 202 -11.02 5.03 -0.44
CA LEU A 202 -12.07 6.04 -0.34
C LEU A 202 -12.27 6.79 -1.66
N CYS A 203 -11.19 7.19 -2.34
CA CYS A 203 -11.28 7.85 -3.64
C CYS A 203 -11.94 6.94 -4.67
N TYR A 204 -11.59 5.65 -4.69
CA TYR A 204 -12.24 4.66 -5.54
C TYR A 204 -13.75 4.58 -5.24
N ASP A 205 -14.14 4.45 -3.98
CA ASP A 205 -15.54 4.37 -3.59
C ASP A 205 -16.32 5.65 -3.92
N HIS A 206 -15.71 6.84 -3.74
CA HIS A 206 -16.29 8.12 -4.15
C HIS A 206 -16.50 8.16 -5.67
N LEU A 207 -15.53 7.71 -6.47
CA LEU A 207 -15.69 7.64 -7.91
C LEU A 207 -16.81 6.68 -8.31
N MET A 208 -16.85 5.49 -7.72
CA MET A 208 -17.84 4.48 -8.06
C MET A 208 -19.26 4.86 -7.66
N TYR A 209 -19.42 5.46 -6.47
CA TYR A 209 -20.72 5.80 -5.90
C TYR A 209 -21.21 7.20 -6.34
N ASN A 210 -20.37 8.23 -6.24
CA ASN A 210 -20.76 9.61 -6.53
C ASN A 210 -20.44 10.05 -7.97
N LYS A 211 -19.70 9.24 -8.74
CA LYS A 211 -19.21 9.58 -10.10
C LYS A 211 -18.29 10.81 -10.14
N GLN A 212 -17.80 11.23 -8.97
CA GLN A 212 -16.87 12.35 -8.80
C GLN A 212 -16.02 12.13 -7.54
N VAL A 213 -14.79 12.64 -7.55
CA VAL A 213 -13.89 12.62 -6.40
C VAL A 213 -13.37 14.02 -6.14
N ASP A 214 -13.57 14.50 -4.92
CA ASP A 214 -12.88 15.68 -4.40
C ASP A 214 -11.71 15.21 -3.55
N PHE A 215 -10.52 15.21 -4.14
CA PHE A 215 -9.30 14.71 -3.51
C PHE A 215 -8.96 15.43 -2.20
N ILE A 216 -9.28 16.72 -2.09
CA ILE A 216 -8.97 17.51 -0.90
C ILE A 216 -9.99 17.21 0.19
N SER A 217 -11.29 17.17 -0.15
CA SER A 217 -12.34 16.83 0.81
C SER A 217 -12.14 15.42 1.40
N VAL A 218 -11.75 14.43 0.57
CA VAL A 218 -11.42 13.07 1.06
C VAL A 218 -10.22 13.09 2.01
N LEU A 219 -9.18 13.88 1.71
CA LEU A 219 -8.00 13.99 2.57
C LEU A 219 -8.33 14.67 3.90
N GLU A 220 -9.15 15.72 3.87
CA GLU A 220 -9.64 16.42 5.06
C GLU A 220 -10.45 15.48 5.95
N HIS A 221 -11.41 14.74 5.38
CA HIS A 221 -12.20 13.73 6.09
C HIS A 221 -11.33 12.65 6.73
N LEU A 222 -10.34 12.15 5.99
CA LEU A 222 -9.38 11.16 6.49
C LEU A 222 -8.62 11.71 7.71
N ARG A 223 -8.14 12.95 7.63
CA ARG A 223 -7.39 13.61 8.72
C ARG A 223 -8.26 14.04 9.90
N GLN A 224 -9.54 14.28 9.70
CA GLN A 224 -10.51 14.47 10.79
C GLN A 224 -10.76 13.15 11.55
N SER A 225 -10.66 12.01 10.85
CA SER A 225 -10.85 10.70 11.44
C SER A 225 -9.65 10.25 12.30
N ARG A 226 -8.42 10.50 11.85
CA ARG A 226 -7.19 10.23 12.61
C ARG A 226 -6.06 11.17 12.21
N ALA A 227 -5.31 11.61 13.22
CA ALA A 227 -4.18 12.51 13.03
C ALA A 227 -3.15 11.94 12.04
N ARG A 228 -2.63 12.83 11.17
CA ARG A 228 -1.45 12.59 10.32
C ARG A 228 -1.57 11.45 9.30
N LEU A 229 -2.77 10.93 9.02
CA LEU A 229 -2.97 10.04 7.88
C LEU A 229 -2.54 10.75 6.59
N ILE A 230 -1.73 10.04 5.79
CA ILE A 230 -0.87 10.61 4.74
C ILE A 230 0.07 11.65 5.36
N GLU A 231 1.25 11.18 5.78
CA GLU A 231 2.17 11.92 6.65
C GLU A 231 2.85 13.09 5.94
N ASN A 232 3.12 12.98 4.64
CA ASN A 232 3.88 13.97 3.90
C ASN A 232 3.44 14.12 2.42
N GLN A 233 3.97 15.15 1.75
CA GLN A 233 3.64 15.48 0.36
C GLN A 233 3.98 14.34 -0.62
N ALA A 234 5.07 13.60 -0.40
CA ALA A 234 5.45 12.50 -1.28
C ALA A 234 4.41 11.37 -1.24
N GLN A 235 3.87 11.06 -0.07
CA GLN A 235 2.79 10.09 0.10
C GLN A 235 1.48 10.59 -0.52
N PHE A 236 1.15 11.88 -0.40
CA PHE A 236 -0.04 12.41 -1.08
C PHE A 236 0.09 12.35 -2.60
N LYS A 237 1.26 12.70 -3.14
CA LYS A 237 1.56 12.55 -4.57
C LYS A 237 1.44 11.09 -5.01
N LEU A 238 1.95 10.15 -4.20
CA LEU A 238 1.82 8.72 -4.46
C LEU A 238 0.34 8.32 -4.55
N SER A 239 -0.51 8.70 -3.59
CA SER A 239 -1.95 8.40 -3.66
C SER A 239 -2.60 8.92 -4.95
N LEU A 240 -2.28 10.15 -5.39
CA LEU A 240 -2.81 10.63 -6.68
C LEU A 240 -2.33 9.79 -7.87
N GLN A 241 -1.10 9.26 -7.83
CA GLN A 241 -0.58 8.35 -8.85
C GLN A 241 -1.26 6.98 -8.78
N LEU A 242 -1.40 6.39 -7.59
CA LEU A 242 -2.07 5.10 -7.39
C LEU A 242 -3.53 5.18 -7.85
N PHE A 243 -4.26 6.24 -7.49
CA PHE A 243 -5.62 6.45 -7.94
C PHE A 243 -5.72 6.55 -9.47
N ASP A 244 -4.83 7.30 -10.12
CA ASP A 244 -4.75 7.37 -11.59
C ASP A 244 -4.51 5.98 -12.22
N GLU A 245 -3.64 5.17 -11.62
CA GLU A 245 -3.39 3.79 -12.07
C GLU A 245 -4.57 2.84 -11.80
N ILE A 246 -5.28 3.00 -10.67
CA ILE A 246 -6.48 2.21 -10.34
C ILE A 246 -7.57 2.44 -11.38
N ILE A 247 -7.83 3.69 -11.77
CA ILE A 247 -8.94 4.05 -12.67
C ILE A 247 -8.64 3.80 -14.15
N HIS A 248 -7.38 3.86 -14.56
CA HIS A 248 -6.99 3.72 -15.96
C HIS A 248 -6.53 2.31 -16.36
N ASP A 249 -6.79 1.32 -15.50
CA ASP A 249 -6.35 -0.08 -15.60
C ASP A 249 -6.84 -0.88 -16.83
N HIS A 250 -7.46 -0.22 -17.80
CA HIS A 250 -7.61 -0.79 -19.14
C HIS A 250 -6.25 -1.02 -19.84
N THR A 251 -5.12 -0.59 -19.26
CA THR A 251 -3.79 -0.77 -19.86
C THR A 251 -2.99 -1.97 -19.36
N HIS A 252 -3.43 -2.65 -18.29
CA HIS A 252 -2.70 -3.78 -17.73
C HIS A 252 -3.40 -5.11 -18.05
N VAL A 253 -2.65 -5.97 -18.71
CA VAL A 253 -3.03 -7.34 -19.07
C VAL A 253 -2.06 -8.26 -18.36
N ILE A 254 -2.54 -9.03 -17.39
CA ILE A 254 -1.72 -9.93 -16.56
C ILE A 254 -1.85 -11.40 -16.97
N SER A 255 -2.80 -11.73 -17.86
CA SER A 255 -2.91 -13.06 -18.46
C SER A 255 -3.36 -13.00 -19.92
N ALA A 256 -3.11 -14.08 -20.68
CA ALA A 256 -3.59 -14.19 -22.05
C ALA A 256 -5.13 -14.25 -22.14
N SER A 257 -5.80 -14.81 -21.13
CA SER A 257 -7.27 -14.84 -21.05
C SER A 257 -7.83 -13.43 -20.93
N GLU A 258 -7.30 -12.67 -19.98
CA GLU A 258 -7.70 -11.29 -19.75
C GLU A 258 -7.41 -10.39 -20.96
N LEU A 259 -6.33 -10.65 -21.70
CA LEU A 259 -6.06 -9.94 -22.95
C LEU A 259 -7.23 -10.09 -23.91
N ASN A 260 -7.70 -11.32 -24.13
CA ASN A 260 -8.77 -11.59 -25.08
C ASN A 260 -10.06 -10.89 -24.66
N ASP A 261 -10.35 -10.88 -23.37
CA ASP A 261 -11.55 -10.23 -22.82
C ASP A 261 -11.47 -8.70 -22.92
N LYS A 262 -10.28 -8.12 -22.70
CA LYS A 262 -10.06 -6.66 -22.66
C LYS A 262 -9.61 -6.05 -23.99
N LEU A 263 -9.25 -6.84 -25.00
CA LEU A 263 -8.55 -6.34 -26.21
C LEU A 263 -9.34 -5.24 -26.93
N GLN A 264 -10.67 -5.41 -27.04
CA GLN A 264 -11.50 -4.40 -27.71
C GLN A 264 -11.52 -3.08 -26.94
N ASP A 265 -11.62 -3.12 -25.61
CA ASP A 265 -11.60 -1.93 -24.77
C ASP A 265 -10.24 -1.22 -24.81
N VAL A 266 -9.15 -1.99 -24.80
CA VAL A 266 -7.78 -1.47 -24.97
C VAL A 266 -7.65 -0.71 -26.29
N LEU A 267 -8.18 -1.29 -27.39
CA LEU A 267 -8.14 -0.67 -28.72
C LEU A 267 -8.96 0.61 -28.79
N ILE A 268 -10.15 0.63 -28.18
CA ILE A 268 -11.01 1.82 -28.11
C ILE A 268 -10.31 2.95 -27.35
N CYS A 269 -9.63 2.63 -26.25
CA CYS A 269 -8.95 3.61 -25.41
C CYS A 269 -7.56 4.00 -25.93
N CYS A 270 -7.03 3.33 -26.96
CA CYS A 270 -5.66 3.47 -27.42
C CYS A 270 -5.25 4.91 -27.72
N GLY A 271 -6.10 5.70 -28.39
CA GLY A 271 -5.79 7.09 -28.72
C GLY A 271 -5.54 7.96 -27.49
N VAL A 272 -6.44 7.90 -26.50
CA VAL A 272 -6.32 8.65 -25.24
C VAL A 272 -5.06 8.22 -24.47
N GLN A 273 -4.79 6.91 -24.44
CA GLN A 273 -3.61 6.38 -23.77
C GLN A 273 -2.30 6.81 -24.46
N PHE A 274 -2.27 6.80 -25.80
CA PHE A 274 -1.11 7.23 -26.57
C PHE A 274 -0.82 8.73 -26.39
N GLU A 275 -1.85 9.58 -26.38
CA GLU A 275 -1.67 11.01 -26.08
C GLU A 275 -1.10 11.25 -24.68
N LYS A 276 -1.48 10.44 -23.69
CA LYS A 276 -0.90 10.52 -22.34
C LYS A 276 0.59 10.18 -22.36
N LEU A 277 0.99 9.09 -23.04
CA LEU A 277 2.39 8.72 -23.20
C LEU A 277 3.22 9.85 -23.81
N GLN A 278 2.67 10.57 -24.79
CA GLN A 278 3.33 11.74 -25.38
C GLN A 278 3.49 12.92 -24.41
N ARG A 279 2.60 13.05 -23.42
CA ARG A 279 2.68 14.09 -22.37
C ARG A 279 3.53 13.67 -21.18
N MET A 280 3.93 12.40 -21.07
CA MET A 280 4.80 11.95 -20.00
C MET A 280 6.16 12.65 -20.11
N GLY A 281 6.47 13.48 -19.11
CA GLY A 281 7.76 14.14 -19.03
C GLY A 281 8.89 13.13 -18.84
N SER A 282 9.97 13.28 -19.59
CA SER A 282 11.20 12.51 -19.40
C SER A 282 12.11 13.19 -18.38
N ARG A 283 12.71 12.40 -17.48
CA ARG A 283 13.80 12.86 -16.59
C ARG A 283 15.18 12.70 -17.23
N LEU A 284 15.25 12.22 -18.47
CA LEU A 284 16.50 11.96 -19.17
C LEU A 284 17.17 13.26 -19.61
N THR A 285 18.50 13.27 -19.57
CA THR A 285 19.34 14.36 -20.07
C THR A 285 20.01 13.94 -21.37
N PHE A 286 20.36 14.94 -22.19
CA PHE A 286 20.90 14.74 -23.54
C PHE A 286 22.09 15.67 -23.79
N VAL A 287 22.87 15.98 -22.75
CA VAL A 287 23.93 16.99 -22.81
C VAL A 287 24.99 16.60 -23.84
N ASN A 288 25.41 15.33 -23.84
CA ASN A 288 26.47 14.86 -24.73
C ASN A 288 26.01 14.81 -26.19
N ALA A 289 24.78 14.33 -26.42
CA ALA A 289 24.19 14.24 -27.74
C ALA A 289 23.90 15.59 -28.39
N LYS A 290 23.70 16.63 -27.57
CA LYS A 290 23.48 18.02 -28.01
C LYS A 290 24.77 18.83 -28.17
N ASP A 291 25.93 18.24 -27.91
CA ASP A 291 27.21 18.91 -28.16
C ASP A 291 27.35 19.19 -29.67
N PRO A 292 27.69 20.43 -30.08
CA PRO A 292 27.89 20.77 -31.49
C PRO A 292 28.89 19.85 -32.22
N GLN A 293 29.89 19.31 -31.52
CA GLN A 293 30.86 18.37 -32.09
C GLN A 293 30.22 17.02 -32.47
N ASN A 294 29.12 16.66 -31.79
CA ASN A 294 28.41 15.40 -31.99
C ASN A 294 27.22 15.52 -32.95
N SER A 295 26.82 16.74 -33.33
CA SER A 295 25.60 16.98 -34.12
C SER A 295 25.60 16.27 -35.47
N SER A 296 26.76 16.15 -36.13
CA SER A 296 26.91 15.43 -37.42
C SER A 296 26.77 13.91 -37.32
N PHE A 297 26.84 13.36 -36.10
CA PHE A 297 26.69 11.93 -35.83
C PHE A 297 25.25 11.56 -35.43
N ASN A 298 24.31 12.51 -35.52
CA ASN A 298 22.89 12.29 -35.31
C ASN A 298 22.15 12.45 -36.65
N ARG A 299 21.58 11.36 -37.16
CA ARG A 299 20.70 11.35 -38.34
C ARG A 299 19.47 12.25 -38.15
N SER A 300 18.91 12.29 -36.94
CA SER A 300 17.82 13.18 -36.55
C SER A 300 18.18 13.98 -35.31
N GLN A 301 17.95 15.30 -35.34
CA GLN A 301 18.20 16.17 -34.19
C GLN A 301 17.11 16.05 -33.10
N ASP A 302 15.98 15.42 -33.44
CA ASP A 302 14.86 15.16 -32.52
C ASP A 302 15.00 13.80 -31.80
N ILE A 303 15.90 12.93 -32.25
CA ILE A 303 16.09 11.57 -31.70
C ILE A 303 17.53 11.44 -31.22
N LEU A 304 17.73 11.61 -29.91
CA LEU A 304 19.04 11.66 -29.28
C LEU A 304 19.17 10.58 -28.20
N PRO A 305 20.37 10.00 -28.00
CA PRO A 305 20.60 9.05 -26.93
C PRO A 305 20.68 9.78 -25.59
N ALA A 306 19.95 9.29 -24.59
CA ALA A 306 20.04 9.84 -23.24
C ALA A 306 21.41 9.56 -22.61
N ASP A 307 21.97 10.53 -21.89
CA ASP A 307 23.31 10.43 -21.28
C ASP A 307 23.44 9.20 -20.37
N SER A 308 22.37 8.88 -19.65
CA SER A 308 22.31 7.75 -18.70
C SER A 308 22.25 6.38 -19.36
N GLN A 309 21.90 6.29 -20.64
CA GLN A 309 21.69 5.02 -21.34
C GLN A 309 22.53 4.86 -22.61
N ARG A 310 23.33 5.88 -22.97
CA ARG A 310 24.13 5.83 -24.19
C ARG A 310 25.14 4.68 -24.17
N VAL A 311 25.44 4.16 -25.34
CA VAL A 311 26.49 3.14 -25.52
C VAL A 311 27.87 3.81 -25.44
N TYR A 312 28.76 3.20 -24.68
CA TYR A 312 30.17 3.57 -24.61
C TYR A 312 31.01 2.50 -25.31
N PHE A 313 31.96 2.94 -26.12
CA PHE A 313 32.98 2.08 -26.73
C PHE A 313 34.31 2.84 -26.76
N GLN A 314 35.41 2.09 -26.76
CA GLN A 314 36.75 2.62 -26.88
C GLN A 314 37.25 2.38 -28.29
N ASP A 315 37.88 3.39 -28.89
CA ASP A 315 38.61 3.21 -30.13
C ASP A 315 40.04 2.69 -29.86
N HIS A 316 40.81 2.51 -30.93
CA HIS A 316 42.20 2.03 -30.85
C HIS A 316 43.17 3.02 -30.16
N ASN A 317 42.73 4.26 -29.93
CA ASN A 317 43.50 5.33 -29.29
C ASN A 317 43.08 5.57 -27.83
N ASN A 318 42.23 4.72 -27.25
CA ASN A 318 41.59 4.91 -25.94
C ASN A 318 40.69 6.15 -25.84
N GLU A 319 40.23 6.70 -26.97
CA GLU A 319 39.20 7.74 -26.97
C GLU A 319 37.81 7.09 -26.81
N THR A 320 36.83 7.88 -26.36
CA THR A 320 35.44 7.44 -26.21
C THR A 320 34.57 8.16 -27.24
N PRO A 321 34.62 7.72 -28.51
CA PRO A 321 33.83 8.32 -29.58
C PRO A 321 32.33 8.27 -29.30
N TYR A 322 31.62 9.24 -29.87
CA TYR A 322 30.19 9.34 -29.77
C TYR A 322 29.49 8.48 -30.83
N ILE A 323 28.38 7.84 -30.44
CA ILE A 323 27.43 7.19 -31.34
C ILE A 323 26.01 7.45 -30.84
N ASN A 324 25.07 7.67 -31.77
CA ASN A 324 23.65 7.75 -31.46
C ASN A 324 23.06 6.35 -31.21
N ALA A 325 23.37 5.79 -30.04
CA ALA A 325 22.84 4.50 -29.61
C ALA A 325 22.61 4.46 -28.10
N VAL A 326 21.56 3.76 -27.67
CA VAL A 326 21.23 3.50 -26.27
C VAL A 326 21.16 2.01 -25.99
N ARG A 327 21.45 1.63 -24.74
CA ARG A 327 21.16 0.30 -24.21
C ARG A 327 19.78 0.28 -23.59
N VAL A 328 18.95 -0.64 -24.05
CA VAL A 328 17.63 -0.91 -23.48
C VAL A 328 17.64 -2.30 -22.88
N THR A 329 17.19 -2.41 -21.63
CA THR A 329 17.09 -3.68 -20.93
C THR A 329 15.85 -4.44 -21.43
N GLY A 330 16.03 -5.67 -21.90
CA GLY A 330 14.95 -6.58 -22.22
C GLY A 330 14.27 -7.14 -20.96
N LEU A 331 13.19 -7.91 -21.16
CA LEU A 331 12.41 -8.50 -20.06
C LEU A 331 13.26 -9.40 -19.14
N LEU A 332 14.23 -10.12 -19.71
CA LEU A 332 15.25 -10.84 -18.95
C LEU A 332 16.48 -9.95 -18.89
N THR A 333 16.99 -9.68 -17.69
CA THR A 333 18.14 -8.78 -17.46
C THR A 333 19.42 -9.20 -18.18
N THR A 334 19.48 -10.42 -18.69
CA THR A 334 20.57 -10.96 -19.53
C THR A 334 20.46 -10.58 -21.00
N ALA A 335 19.34 -10.00 -21.44
CA ALA A 335 19.11 -9.55 -22.80
C ALA A 335 19.19 -8.02 -22.88
N GLU A 336 20.40 -7.49 -23.05
CA GLU A 336 20.59 -6.08 -23.41
C GLU A 336 20.39 -5.90 -24.92
N ILE A 337 19.59 -4.92 -25.31
CA ILE A 337 19.33 -4.56 -26.70
C ILE A 337 19.99 -3.20 -26.95
N ILE A 338 20.78 -3.10 -28.02
CA ILE A 338 21.28 -1.81 -28.50
C ILE A 338 20.28 -1.27 -29.52
N VAL A 339 19.76 -0.08 -29.25
CA VAL A 339 18.88 0.67 -30.16
C VAL A 339 19.70 1.81 -30.76
N THR A 340 19.78 1.89 -32.08
CA THR A 340 20.58 2.87 -32.85
C THR A 340 19.79 3.34 -34.08
N GLU A 341 20.14 4.52 -34.59
CA GLU A 341 19.48 5.24 -35.71
C GLU A 341 19.65 4.67 -37.13
#